data_AF-A0A3C0C9Y2-F1
#
_entry.id   AF-A0A3C0C9Y2-F1
#
_cell.length_a   1.000
_cell.length_b   1.000
_cell.length_c   1.000
_cell.angle_alpha   90.00
_cell.angle_beta   90.00
_cell.angle_gamma   90.00
#
_symmetry.space_group_name_H-M   'P 1'
#
loop_
_entity.id
_entity.type
_entity.pdbx_description
1 polymer ?
#
loop_
_entity_poly.entity_id
_entity_poly.type
_entity_poly.pdbx_seq_one_letter_code
_entity_poly.pdbx_strand_id
1 'polypeptide(L)'
;MAESTQQKRVRSRAKTKSDTGSSVTQSSSAPKRKTSTALPLDMKVCCVSSIPVGPLVYKSRRMQGMIIEWDEFGSEQYVELAELQSMRNSSPAFFENNWILIDDEEVLHFLHADKYYGSVRSIDDLYRILKKHPNNIAQLVNTLPDHLKKTLSIVTYQEYVAGQIDSIGVVKAVERATGLSILSN
;
A
#
# COMPACT_ATOMS: atom_id res chain seq x y z
N MET A 1 -21.65 4.75 -67.00
CA MET A 1 -20.60 5.23 -67.92
C MET A 1 -19.57 5.99 -67.11
N ALA A 2 -18.27 5.78 -67.19
CA ALA A 2 -17.47 4.66 -67.71
C ALA A 2 -16.04 4.77 -67.14
N GLU A 3 -15.33 3.64 -67.05
CA GLU A 3 -13.86 3.43 -67.10
C GLU A 3 -12.89 4.41 -66.38
N SER A 4 -11.98 3.99 -65.48
CA SER A 4 -10.94 2.93 -65.52
C SER A 4 -9.62 3.34 -66.19
N THR A 5 -8.52 2.74 -65.69
CA THR A 5 -7.21 2.55 -66.37
C THR A 5 -6.27 3.77 -66.38
N GLN A 6 -5.26 3.90 -65.50
CA GLN A 6 -4.00 3.13 -65.29
C GLN A 6 -2.76 3.54 -66.13
N GLN A 7 -1.62 3.64 -65.40
CA GLN A 7 -0.25 3.18 -65.75
C GLN A 7 0.61 3.83 -66.86
N LYS A 8 1.87 4.14 -66.46
CA LYS A 8 3.19 3.82 -67.10
C LYS A 8 4.31 4.43 -66.22
N ARG A 9 5.56 3.96 -66.06
CA ARG A 9 6.46 2.89 -66.60
C ARG A 9 7.36 2.38 -65.42
N VAL A 10 7.81 1.12 -65.25
CA VAL A 10 8.57 0.18 -66.13
C VAL A 10 10.03 0.68 -66.31
N ARG A 11 11.14 0.14 -65.74
CA ARG A 11 11.85 -1.19 -65.79
C ARG A 11 13.07 -1.14 -64.79
N SER A 12 13.94 -2.12 -64.49
CA SER A 12 14.05 -3.58 -64.76
C SER A 12 15.12 -4.32 -63.90
N ARG A 13 14.72 -5.40 -63.20
CA ARG A 13 15.32 -6.76 -63.13
C ARG A 13 16.85 -6.97 -63.31
N ALA A 14 17.48 -7.57 -62.28
CA ALA A 14 18.54 -8.60 -62.40
C ALA A 14 18.48 -9.58 -61.21
N LYS A 15 18.99 -10.81 -61.33
CA LYS A 15 18.74 -11.94 -60.41
C LYS A 15 19.88 -12.98 -60.47
N THR A 16 20.37 -13.42 -59.30
CA THR A 16 21.12 -14.70 -59.17
C THR A 16 20.79 -15.36 -57.82
N LYS A 17 20.83 -16.71 -57.76
CA LYS A 17 20.45 -17.57 -56.62
C LYS A 17 21.65 -18.44 -56.18
N SER A 18 21.70 -18.82 -54.89
CA SER A 18 21.90 -20.19 -54.35
C SER A 18 22.16 -20.10 -52.82
N ASP A 19 21.31 -20.66 -51.94
CA ASP A 19 21.35 -22.04 -51.40
C ASP A 19 22.59 -22.34 -50.52
N THR A 20 22.54 -22.97 -49.33
CA THR A 20 21.41 -23.51 -48.55
C THR A 20 21.78 -23.69 -47.05
N GLY A 21 20.78 -23.65 -46.14
CA GLY A 21 20.76 -24.44 -44.90
C GLY A 21 21.30 -23.87 -43.57
N SER A 22 20.40 -23.51 -42.64
CA SER A 22 20.31 -24.14 -41.29
C SER A 22 19.14 -23.64 -40.40
N SER A 23 18.38 -24.62 -39.92
CA SER A 23 17.45 -24.71 -38.77
C SER A 23 17.05 -23.49 -37.91
N VAL A 24 15.74 -23.23 -37.90
CA VAL A 24 14.83 -23.09 -36.73
C VAL A 24 15.42 -22.70 -35.35
N THR A 25 14.89 -21.60 -34.77
CA THR A 25 14.23 -21.60 -33.44
C THR A 25 13.34 -20.37 -33.28
N GLN A 26 12.04 -20.61 -33.03
CA GLN A 26 11.13 -19.56 -32.55
C GLN A 26 11.48 -19.24 -31.09
N SER A 27 11.76 -17.98 -30.77
CA SER A 27 11.87 -17.55 -29.37
C SER A 27 10.61 -16.82 -28.96
N SER A 28 9.77 -17.49 -28.19
CA SER A 28 8.60 -16.93 -27.53
C SER A 28 9.05 -15.92 -26.48
N SER A 29 8.64 -14.66 -26.64
CA SER A 29 8.91 -13.60 -25.66
C SER A 29 8.09 -13.84 -24.39
N ALA A 30 8.66 -14.58 -23.44
CA ALA A 30 8.13 -14.69 -22.09
C ALA A 30 7.95 -13.28 -21.46
N PRO A 31 6.89 -13.04 -20.69
CA PRO A 31 6.65 -11.73 -20.10
C PRO A 31 7.80 -11.38 -19.15
N LYS A 32 8.45 -10.24 -19.39
CA LYS A 32 9.51 -9.73 -18.52
C LYS A 32 8.93 -9.47 -17.13
N ARG A 33 9.22 -10.36 -16.18
CA ARG A 33 9.02 -10.13 -14.75
C ARG A 33 9.71 -8.81 -14.40
N LYS A 34 8.95 -7.79 -14.00
CA LYS A 34 9.51 -6.53 -13.52
C LYS A 34 10.45 -6.87 -12.36
N THR A 35 11.75 -6.69 -12.58
CA THR A 35 12.74 -6.74 -11.51
C THR A 35 12.44 -5.56 -10.59
N SER A 36 12.15 -5.84 -9.31
CA SER A 36 12.03 -4.80 -8.29
C SER A 36 13.25 -3.88 -8.38
N THR A 37 13.01 -2.58 -8.54
CA THR A 37 14.05 -1.56 -8.50
C THR A 37 14.76 -1.71 -7.15
N ALA A 38 16.09 -1.85 -7.16
CA ALA A 38 16.84 -2.02 -5.92
C ALA A 38 16.83 -0.71 -5.13
N LEU A 39 15.86 -0.56 -4.22
CA LEU A 39 15.76 0.60 -3.33
C LEU A 39 17.01 0.69 -2.44
N PRO A 40 17.59 1.89 -2.24
CA PRO A 40 18.74 2.06 -1.37
C PRO A 40 18.40 1.68 0.08
N LEU A 41 19.23 0.84 0.71
CA LEU A 41 18.98 0.33 2.06
C LEU A 41 19.15 1.39 3.16
N ASP A 42 19.89 2.46 2.87
CA ASP A 42 20.10 3.65 3.69
C ASP A 42 18.99 4.71 3.53
N MET A 43 18.08 4.52 2.56
CA MET A 43 16.91 5.38 2.36
C MET A 43 16.07 5.44 3.65
N LYS A 44 15.75 6.66 4.09
CA LYS A 44 14.84 6.90 5.22
C LYS A 44 13.39 6.90 4.71
N VAL A 45 12.56 6.08 5.33
CA VAL A 45 11.14 5.93 5.05
C VAL A 45 10.36 6.54 6.20
N CYS A 46 9.36 7.37 5.91
CA CYS A 46 8.43 7.84 6.94
C CYS A 46 7.50 6.70 7.35
N CYS A 47 7.43 6.43 8.65
CA CYS A 47 6.56 5.44 9.27
C CYS A 47 5.73 6.13 10.34
N VAL A 48 4.41 5.99 10.27
CA VAL A 48 3.46 6.71 11.14
C VAL A 48 2.80 5.74 12.11
N SER A 49 2.74 6.05 13.40
CA SER A 49 2.10 5.17 14.41
C SER A 49 0.58 5.14 14.26
N SER A 50 0.00 3.95 14.17
CA SER A 50 -1.46 3.75 14.22
C SER A 50 -1.95 3.35 15.62
N ILE A 51 -1.11 3.38 16.66
CA ILE A 51 -1.51 3.04 18.02
C ILE A 51 -2.29 4.23 18.61
N PRO A 52 -3.59 4.08 18.95
CA PRO A 52 -4.43 5.22 19.34
C PRO A 52 -4.23 5.69 20.78
N VAL A 53 -3.53 4.91 21.61
CA VAL A 53 -3.29 5.18 23.04
C VAL A 53 -1.92 4.62 23.45
N GLY A 54 -1.04 5.49 23.93
CA GLY A 54 0.30 5.15 24.41
C GLY A 54 1.34 4.98 23.29
N PRO A 55 2.63 4.93 23.64
CA PRO A 55 3.72 4.91 22.67
C PRO A 55 3.87 3.54 21.99
N LEU A 56 4.29 3.56 20.73
CA LEU A 56 4.75 2.37 20.02
C LEU A 56 6.28 2.29 20.13
N VAL A 57 6.82 1.16 20.58
CA VAL A 57 8.27 1.00 20.80
C VAL A 57 8.81 -0.21 20.02
N TYR A 58 9.71 0.05 19.07
CA TYR A 58 10.52 -0.95 18.41
C TYR A 58 11.92 -1.02 19.04
N LYS A 59 12.42 -2.25 19.27
CA LYS A 59 13.79 -2.51 19.71
C LYS A 59 14.52 -3.26 18.60
N SER A 60 15.58 -2.66 18.06
CA SER A 60 16.29 -3.24 16.93
C SER A 60 16.95 -4.57 17.29
N ARG A 61 16.88 -5.53 16.36
CA ARG A 61 17.72 -6.74 16.39
C ARG A 61 18.97 -6.63 15.51
N ARG A 62 19.06 -5.61 14.66
CA ARG A 62 20.23 -5.33 13.80
C ARG A 62 21.27 -4.47 14.52
N MET A 63 20.82 -3.42 15.19
CA MET A 63 21.66 -2.43 15.86
C MET A 63 21.47 -2.53 17.39
N GLN A 64 22.48 -3.07 18.08
CA GLN A 64 22.41 -3.29 19.52
C GLN A 64 22.19 -1.97 20.28
N GLY A 65 21.13 -1.92 21.09
CA GLY A 65 20.76 -0.73 21.87
C GLY A 65 19.93 0.31 21.13
N MET A 66 19.69 0.16 19.81
CA MET A 66 18.77 1.05 19.09
C MET A 66 17.32 0.77 19.49
N ILE A 67 16.63 1.84 19.89
CA ILE A 67 15.20 1.90 20.15
C ILE A 67 14.62 2.96 19.21
N ILE A 68 13.48 2.66 18.60
CA ILE A 68 12.68 3.63 17.84
C ILE A 68 11.33 3.71 18.55
N GLU A 69 10.95 4.91 18.95
CA GLU A 69 9.73 5.19 19.70
C GLU A 69 8.87 6.18 18.91
N TRP A 70 7.58 5.91 18.85
CA TRP A 70 6.57 6.84 18.40
C TRP A 70 5.76 7.23 19.63
N ASP A 71 5.84 8.49 20.02
CA ASP A 71 5.33 8.98 21.30
C ASP A 71 3.81 8.80 21.45
N GLU A 72 3.07 9.01 20.35
CA GLU A 72 1.60 8.97 20.33
C GLU A 72 1.02 8.52 18.96
N PHE A 73 -0.31 8.56 18.86
CA PHE A 73 -1.02 8.30 17.61
C PHE A 73 -0.65 9.36 16.56
N GLY A 74 -0.21 8.93 15.38
CA GLY A 74 0.17 9.85 14.32
C GLY A 74 1.52 10.53 14.46
N SER A 75 2.33 10.20 15.47
CA SER A 75 3.76 10.52 15.41
C SER A 75 4.39 9.89 14.17
N GLU A 76 5.34 10.60 13.56
CA GLU A 76 6.13 10.13 12.43
C GLU A 76 7.54 9.75 12.88
N GLN A 77 8.13 8.71 12.28
CA GLN A 77 9.56 8.41 12.42
C GLN A 77 10.18 8.05 11.07
N TYR A 78 11.41 8.51 10.86
CA TYR A 78 12.18 8.28 9.64
C TYR A 78 13.16 7.11 9.81
N VAL A 79 12.73 5.92 9.39
CA VAL A 79 13.42 4.65 9.62
C VAL A 79 14.18 4.20 8.36
N GLU A 80 15.40 3.66 8.50
CA GLU A 80 16.14 3.10 7.35
C GLU A 80 15.41 1.90 6.76
N LEU A 81 15.41 1.77 5.43
CA LEU A 81 14.87 0.59 4.76
C LEU A 81 15.55 -0.72 5.21
N ALA A 82 16.85 -0.68 5.51
CA ALA A 82 17.57 -1.79 6.15
C ALA A 82 17.01 -2.16 7.53
N GLU A 83 16.59 -1.16 8.31
CA GLU A 83 16.02 -1.38 9.64
C GLU A 83 14.57 -1.85 9.54
N LEU A 84 13.78 -1.34 8.59
CA LEU A 84 12.44 -1.87 8.31
C LEU A 84 12.49 -3.32 7.83
N GLN A 85 13.50 -3.71 7.04
CA GLN A 85 13.72 -5.10 6.67
C GLN A 85 14.09 -5.97 7.88
N SER A 86 14.86 -5.44 8.84
CA SER A 86 15.11 -6.11 10.13
C SER A 86 13.83 -6.26 10.94
N MET A 87 13.11 -5.15 11.15
CA MET A 87 11.85 -5.06 11.89
C MET A 87 10.80 -6.04 11.36
N ARG A 88 10.60 -6.10 10.04
CA ARG A 88 9.68 -7.05 9.40
C ARG A 88 10.02 -8.49 9.79
N ASN A 89 11.30 -8.86 9.80
CA ASN A 89 11.74 -10.21 10.07
C ASN A 89 11.77 -10.55 11.57
N SER A 90 12.09 -9.58 12.44
CA SER A 90 12.22 -9.78 13.89
C SER A 90 10.92 -9.58 14.68
N SER A 91 10.02 -8.76 14.14
CA SER A 91 8.85 -8.18 14.80
C SER A 91 7.71 -7.96 13.78
N PRO A 92 7.27 -9.01 13.04
CA PRO A 92 6.37 -8.88 11.90
C PRO A 92 5.05 -8.16 12.23
N ALA A 93 4.57 -8.25 13.47
CA ALA A 93 3.37 -7.57 13.96
C ALA A 93 3.29 -6.06 13.65
N PHE A 94 4.43 -5.38 13.51
CA PHE A 94 4.48 -3.98 13.06
C PHE A 94 3.81 -3.77 11.70
N PHE A 95 3.94 -4.75 10.80
CA PHE A 95 3.35 -4.76 9.46
C PHE A 95 2.06 -5.57 9.42
N GLU A 96 2.00 -6.75 10.05
CA GLU A 96 0.84 -7.65 9.98
C GLU A 96 -0.43 -7.09 10.63
N ASN A 97 -0.25 -6.23 11.65
CA ASN A 97 -1.34 -5.52 12.32
C ASN A 97 -1.40 -4.03 11.93
N ASN A 98 -0.57 -3.58 10.99
CA ASN A 98 -0.46 -2.19 10.56
C ASN A 98 -0.21 -1.21 11.73
N TRP A 99 0.60 -1.60 12.73
CA TRP A 99 0.97 -0.73 13.86
C TRP A 99 1.75 0.51 13.41
N ILE A 100 2.55 0.35 12.36
CA ILE A 100 3.03 1.46 11.54
C ILE A 100 2.25 1.53 10.24
N LEU A 101 2.15 2.74 9.69
CA LEU A 101 1.60 3.06 8.39
C LEU A 101 2.71 3.65 7.50
N ILE A 102 2.72 3.26 6.23
CA ILE A 102 3.75 3.61 5.23
C ILE A 102 2.99 3.94 3.94
N ASP A 103 3.08 5.19 3.47
CA ASP A 103 2.42 5.66 2.24
C ASP A 103 3.35 5.58 1.01
N ASP A 104 4.10 4.48 0.91
CA ASP A 104 5.02 4.19 -0.20
C ASP A 104 4.84 2.73 -0.63
N GLU A 105 4.28 2.54 -1.84
CA GLU A 105 4.02 1.22 -2.40
C GLU A 105 5.31 0.50 -2.84
N GLU A 106 6.34 1.22 -3.28
CA GLU A 106 7.61 0.58 -3.68
C GLU A 106 8.33 0.01 -2.46
N VAL A 107 8.30 0.73 -1.33
CA VAL A 107 8.81 0.25 -0.03
C VAL A 107 8.03 -0.94 0.49
N LEU A 108 6.69 -0.87 0.50
CA LEU A 108 5.85 -1.99 0.93
C LEU A 108 6.09 -3.24 0.06
N HIS A 109 6.32 -3.05 -1.23
CA HIS A 109 6.60 -4.14 -2.16
C HIS A 109 7.97 -4.78 -1.92
N PHE A 110 8.99 -3.94 -1.71
CA PHE A 110 10.34 -4.36 -1.35
C PHE A 110 10.38 -5.16 -0.03
N LEU A 111 9.60 -4.73 0.98
CA LEU A 111 9.48 -5.42 2.26
C LEU A 111 8.57 -6.66 2.22
N HIS A 112 7.91 -6.92 1.09
CA HIS A 112 6.87 -7.95 0.90
C HIS A 112 5.73 -7.80 1.92
N ALA A 113 5.38 -6.55 2.22
CA ALA A 113 4.37 -6.15 3.19
C ALA A 113 3.02 -5.78 2.56
N ASP A 114 2.95 -5.56 1.23
CA ASP A 114 1.73 -5.17 0.47
C ASP A 114 0.46 -5.87 0.95
N LYS A 115 0.55 -7.20 1.14
CA LYS A 115 -0.57 -8.07 1.52
C LYS A 115 -1.22 -7.76 2.87
N TYR A 116 -0.56 -6.98 3.73
CA TYR A 116 -1.11 -6.49 5.00
C TYR A 116 -1.68 -5.07 4.87
N TYR A 117 -1.30 -4.32 3.84
CA TYR A 117 -1.68 -2.93 3.62
C TYR A 117 -2.78 -2.85 2.56
N GLY A 118 -4.03 -2.86 3.05
CA GLY A 118 -5.22 -2.69 2.24
C GLY A 118 -5.41 -1.25 1.76
N SER A 119 -6.65 -0.75 1.84
CA SER A 119 -7.03 0.61 1.42
C SER A 119 -6.61 1.72 2.40
N VAL A 120 -6.01 1.38 3.54
CA VAL A 120 -5.51 2.33 4.54
C VAL A 120 -3.99 2.24 4.59
N ARG A 121 -3.33 3.31 4.15
CA ARG A 121 -1.86 3.45 4.16
C ARG A 121 -1.40 4.70 4.92
N SER A 122 -2.32 5.61 5.21
CA SER A 122 -2.12 6.83 6.00
C SER A 122 -3.21 6.97 7.08
N ILE A 123 -2.97 7.82 8.09
CA ILE A 123 -4.01 8.18 9.07
C ILE A 123 -5.14 8.98 8.42
N ASP A 124 -4.81 9.76 7.38
CA ASP A 124 -5.77 10.44 6.54
C ASP A 124 -6.82 9.49 5.95
N ASP A 125 -6.45 8.25 5.61
CA ASP A 125 -7.40 7.24 5.13
C ASP A 125 -8.40 6.80 6.21
N LEU A 126 -7.97 6.70 7.49
CA LEU A 126 -8.87 6.46 8.62
C LEU A 126 -9.85 7.64 8.77
N TYR A 127 -9.36 8.88 8.74
CA TYR A 127 -10.21 10.08 8.81
C TYR A 127 -11.15 10.22 7.60
N ARG A 128 -10.75 9.77 6.42
CA ARG A 128 -11.60 9.73 5.22
C ARG A 128 -12.76 8.74 5.36
N ILE A 129 -12.66 7.70 6.20
CA ILE A 129 -13.78 6.81 6.53
C ILE A 129 -14.82 7.54 7.38
N LEU A 130 -14.38 8.27 8.42
CA LEU A 130 -15.25 9.01 9.33
C LEU A 130 -16.02 10.15 8.62
N LYS A 131 -15.43 10.70 7.55
CA LYS A 131 -16.05 11.70 6.67
C LYS A 131 -17.04 11.12 5.64
N LYS A 132 -17.34 9.81 5.65
CA LYS A 132 -18.34 9.20 4.76
C LYS A 132 -19.75 9.24 5.36
N HIS A 133 -20.75 9.20 4.48
CA HIS A 133 -22.14 9.00 4.88
C HIS A 133 -22.31 7.66 5.66
N PRO A 134 -23.07 7.62 6.78
CA PRO A 134 -23.18 6.45 7.66
C PRO A 134 -23.44 5.11 6.97
N ASN A 135 -24.26 5.10 5.92
CA ASN A 135 -24.60 3.87 5.16
C ASN A 135 -23.38 3.24 4.45
N ASN A 136 -22.34 4.01 4.17
CA ASN A 136 -21.15 3.56 3.44
C ASN A 136 -20.00 3.15 4.37
N ILE A 137 -20.04 3.55 5.65
CA ILE A 137 -18.96 3.30 6.63
C ILE A 137 -18.75 1.80 6.82
N ALA A 138 -19.82 1.02 6.98
CA ALA A 138 -19.74 -0.42 7.24
C ALA A 138 -18.98 -1.19 6.14
N GLN A 139 -19.13 -0.79 4.88
CA GLN A 139 -18.42 -1.42 3.75
C GLN A 139 -16.90 -1.19 3.84
N LEU A 140 -16.46 0.00 4.25
CA LEU A 140 -15.05 0.33 4.40
C LEU A 140 -14.45 -0.32 5.65
N VAL A 141 -15.13 -0.23 6.80
CA VAL A 141 -14.68 -0.79 8.08
C VAL A 141 -14.50 -2.30 8.01
N ASN A 142 -15.35 -3.01 7.28
CA ASN A 142 -15.25 -4.46 7.12
C ASN A 142 -14.00 -4.92 6.34
N THR A 143 -13.36 -4.04 5.56
CA THR A 143 -12.09 -4.34 4.87
C THR A 143 -10.86 -4.14 5.74
N LEU A 144 -11.00 -3.53 6.92
CA LEU A 144 -9.86 -3.24 7.80
C LEU A 144 -9.40 -4.47 8.59
N PRO A 145 -8.09 -4.61 8.88
CA PRO A 145 -7.61 -5.53 9.90
C PRO A 145 -8.10 -5.10 11.29
N ASP A 146 -8.20 -6.05 12.22
CA ASP A 146 -8.87 -5.84 13.52
C ASP A 146 -8.17 -4.80 14.41
N HIS A 147 -6.87 -4.58 14.24
CA HIS A 147 -6.16 -3.48 14.89
C HIS A 147 -6.66 -2.11 14.39
N LEU A 148 -6.79 -1.93 13.07
CA LEU A 148 -7.30 -0.68 12.51
C LEU A 148 -8.80 -0.47 12.80
N LYS A 149 -9.60 -1.53 12.97
CA LYS A 149 -10.97 -1.42 13.50
C LYS A 149 -11.00 -0.84 14.92
N LYS A 150 -10.16 -1.36 15.82
CA LYS A 150 -10.03 -0.85 17.20
C LYS A 150 -9.54 0.59 17.23
N THR A 151 -8.51 0.89 16.43
CA THR A 151 -7.96 2.23 16.23
C THR A 151 -9.06 3.18 15.77
N LEU A 152 -9.82 2.82 14.74
CA LEU A 152 -10.91 3.64 14.22
C LEU A 152 -11.99 3.89 15.27
N SER A 153 -12.38 2.91 16.09
CA SER A 153 -13.36 3.13 17.16
C SER A 153 -12.86 4.11 18.22
N ILE A 154 -11.59 4.03 18.62
CA ILE A 154 -11.00 4.94 19.61
C ILE A 154 -10.82 6.35 19.02
N VAL A 155 -10.35 6.47 17.78
CA VAL A 155 -10.28 7.76 17.08
C VAL A 155 -11.69 8.37 16.90
N THR A 156 -12.69 7.57 16.55
CA THR A 156 -14.09 8.03 16.47
C THR A 156 -14.60 8.60 17.80
N TYR A 157 -14.24 7.98 18.93
CA TYR A 157 -14.53 8.51 20.26
C TYR A 157 -13.84 9.87 20.48
N GLN A 158 -12.54 9.95 20.22
CA GLN A 158 -11.73 11.16 20.41
C GLN A 158 -12.26 12.33 19.56
N GLU A 159 -12.53 12.10 18.27
CA GLU A 159 -13.07 13.10 17.34
C GLU A 159 -14.50 13.54 17.70
N TYR A 160 -15.33 12.65 18.24
CA TYR A 160 -16.66 12.98 18.76
C TYR A 160 -16.56 13.87 20.02
N VAL A 161 -15.70 13.51 20.98
CA VAL A 161 -15.46 14.31 22.20
C VAL A 161 -14.83 15.68 21.87
N ALA A 162 -13.96 15.74 20.85
CA ALA A 162 -13.37 16.97 20.33
C ALA A 162 -14.32 17.82 19.47
N GLY A 163 -15.56 17.36 19.25
CA GLY A 163 -16.57 18.07 18.45
C GLY A 163 -16.30 18.12 16.94
N GLN A 164 -15.35 17.31 16.45
CA GLN A 164 -15.04 17.19 15.01
C GLN A 164 -16.02 16.26 14.28
N ILE A 165 -16.65 15.33 14.99
CA ILE A 165 -17.77 14.52 14.52
C ILE A 165 -19.02 14.89 15.34
N ASP A 166 -19.92 15.65 14.74
CA ASP A 166 -21.24 15.98 15.28
C ASP A 166 -22.28 14.85 15.05
N SER A 167 -22.05 14.02 14.03
CA SER A 167 -22.99 13.00 13.60
C SER A 167 -22.97 11.74 14.46
N ILE A 168 -23.91 11.64 15.40
CA ILE A 168 -24.23 10.39 16.12
C ILE A 168 -24.51 9.19 15.17
N GLY A 169 -24.92 9.47 13.93
CA GLY A 169 -25.11 8.45 12.88
C GLY A 169 -23.81 7.84 12.39
N VAL A 170 -22.72 8.64 12.30
CA VAL A 170 -21.37 8.17 11.98
C VAL A 170 -20.86 7.27 13.10
N VAL A 171 -20.94 7.74 14.36
CA VAL A 171 -20.49 6.97 15.53
C VAL A 171 -21.19 5.60 15.60
N LYS A 172 -22.53 5.57 15.52
CA LYS A 172 -23.31 4.33 15.51
C LYS A 172 -23.09 3.46 14.27
N ALA A 173 -22.55 3.98 13.17
CA ALA A 173 -22.14 3.17 12.03
C ALA A 173 -20.79 2.50 12.28
N VAL A 174 -19.83 3.19 12.91
CA VAL A 174 -18.55 2.60 13.34
C VAL A 174 -18.76 1.56 14.44
N GLU A 175 -19.58 1.84 15.46
CA GLU A 175 -19.92 0.86 16.53
C GLU A 175 -20.45 -0.45 15.93
N ARG A 176 -21.47 -0.36 15.06
CA ARG A 176 -22.09 -1.54 14.42
C ARG A 176 -21.15 -2.29 13.48
N ALA A 177 -20.22 -1.61 12.81
CA ALA A 177 -19.30 -2.23 11.85
C ALA A 177 -18.06 -2.83 12.53
N THR A 178 -17.62 -2.27 13.66
CA THR A 178 -16.50 -2.78 14.45
C THR A 178 -16.92 -3.80 15.51
N GLY A 179 -18.17 -3.78 15.95
CA GLY A 179 -18.67 -4.55 17.08
C GLY A 179 -18.22 -4.01 18.44
N LEU A 180 -17.67 -2.79 18.49
CA LEU A 180 -17.11 -2.17 19.69
C LEU A 180 -18.03 -1.04 20.18
N SER A 181 -18.29 -0.99 21.49
CA SER A 181 -18.95 0.16 22.12
C SER A 181 -18.04 1.37 22.06
N ILE A 182 -18.57 2.52 21.64
CA ILE A 182 -17.89 3.82 21.62
C ILE A 182 -18.51 4.76 22.64
N LEU A 183 -19.85 4.74 22.78
CA LEU A 183 -20.60 5.65 23.65
C LEU A 183 -21.18 5.03 24.92
N SER A 184 -20.98 3.72 25.13
CA SER A 184 -21.41 3.04 26.36
C SER A 184 -20.19 2.70 27.22
N ASN A 185 -20.12 3.31 28.41
CA ASN A 185 -19.19 3.01 29.49
C ASN A 185 -19.94 3.12 30.83
#